data_AF-A0A0E0ELV9-F1
#
_entry.id   AF-A0A0E0ELV9-F1
#
_cell.length_a   1.000
_cell.length_b   1.000
_cell.length_c   1.000
_cell.angle_alpha   90.00
_cell.angle_beta   90.00
_cell.angle_gamma   90.00
#
_symmetry.space_group_name_H-M   'P 1'
#
loop_
_entity.id
_entity.type
_entity.pdbx_description
1 polymer ?
#
loop_
_entity_poly.entity_id
_entity_poly.type
_entity_poly.pdbx_seq_one_letter_code
_entity_poly.pdbx_strand_id
1 'polypeptide(L)'
;MAAAAKTTTRRRRGVLDLEAQFAFFRSQHRHPVNAAAHALLAWPILFTGLLVLHFLPSPLPLDPALALALAYAAAYVAADRRAGALAGLLLAAGWAASRALAARLGFALAWKAALATQLFCWTWQFLGHGLFEASKQASPCPF
;
A
#
# COMPACT_ATOMS: atom_id res chain seq x y z
N MET A 1 17.93 21.81 41.53
CA MET A 1 18.31 21.23 40.22
C MET A 1 17.27 20.19 39.85
N ALA A 2 16.42 20.44 38.85
CA ALA A 2 15.37 19.51 38.44
C ALA A 2 15.92 18.49 37.45
N ALA A 3 15.83 17.20 37.79
CA ALA A 3 16.19 16.11 36.89
C ALA A 3 15.11 15.95 35.80
N ALA A 4 15.51 16.09 34.54
CA ALA A 4 14.64 15.89 33.39
C ALA A 4 14.25 14.40 33.29
N ALA A 5 12.95 14.10 33.40
CA ALA A 5 12.41 12.78 33.13
C ALA A 5 12.68 12.42 31.66
N LYS A 6 13.49 11.38 31.42
CA LYS A 6 13.58 10.74 30.10
C LYS A 6 12.22 10.13 29.82
N THR A 7 11.44 10.76 28.95
CA THR A 7 10.22 10.19 28.39
C THR A 7 10.60 8.93 27.62
N THR A 8 10.43 7.77 28.23
CA THR A 8 10.59 6.48 27.57
C THR A 8 9.45 6.34 26.57
N THR A 9 9.69 6.70 25.31
CA THR A 9 8.76 6.45 24.21
C THR A 9 8.56 4.94 24.12
N ARG A 10 7.40 4.45 24.56
CA ARG A 10 7.00 3.04 24.41
C ARG A 10 7.10 2.67 22.93
N ARG A 11 8.08 1.83 22.58
CA ARG A 11 8.20 1.23 21.23
C ARG A 11 6.84 0.58 20.92
N ARG A 12 6.17 1.05 19.86
CA ARG A 12 4.96 0.38 19.37
C ARG A 12 5.40 -1.05 19.00
N ARG A 13 4.70 -2.07 19.47
CA ARG A 13 4.90 -3.47 19.07
C ARG A 13 3.62 -3.95 18.39
N GLY A 14 3.73 -4.78 17.35
CA GLY A 14 2.60 -5.38 16.64
C GLY A 14 2.33 -4.76 15.27
N VAL A 15 1.12 -4.94 14.74
CA VAL A 15 0.71 -4.58 13.35
C VAL A 15 0.88 -3.09 13.02
N LEU A 16 1.11 -2.20 14.00
CA LEU A 16 1.32 -0.76 13.79
C LEU A 16 2.78 -0.32 13.98
N ASP A 17 3.73 -1.25 14.13
CA ASP A 17 5.15 -0.93 14.17
C ASP A 17 5.71 -0.82 12.74
N LEU A 18 5.93 0.42 12.28
CA LEU A 18 6.43 0.70 10.93
C LEU A 18 7.80 0.05 10.66
N GLU A 19 8.69 0.00 11.66
CA GLU A 19 10.02 -0.58 11.49
C GLU A 19 9.90 -2.11 11.30
N ALA A 20 9.05 -2.76 12.09
CA ALA A 20 8.79 -4.19 11.95
C ALA A 20 8.11 -4.53 10.62
N GLN A 21 7.14 -3.72 10.17
CA GLN A 21 6.52 -3.89 8.85
C GLN A 21 7.55 -3.76 7.71
N PHE A 22 8.41 -2.74 7.77
CA PHE A 22 9.44 -2.53 6.77
C PHE A 22 10.51 -3.64 6.80
N ALA A 23 10.91 -4.11 7.99
CA ALA A 23 11.83 -5.23 8.14
C ALA A 23 11.26 -6.52 7.54
N PHE A 24 9.97 -6.81 7.79
CA PHE A 24 9.28 -7.94 7.17
C PHE A 24 9.20 -7.79 5.64
N PHE A 25 8.86 -6.60 5.13
CA PHE A 25 8.87 -6.34 3.69
C PHE A 25 10.25 -6.62 3.08
N ARG A 26 11.32 -6.12 3.70
CA ARG A 26 12.69 -6.33 3.24
C ARG A 26 13.18 -7.77 3.38
N SER A 27 12.67 -8.56 4.31
CA SER A 27 13.01 -9.98 4.39
C SER A 27 12.39 -10.79 3.24
N GLN A 28 11.24 -10.36 2.71
CA GLN A 28 10.56 -11.02 1.58
C GLN A 28 11.02 -10.51 0.19
N HIS A 29 11.52 -9.27 0.13
CA HIS A 29 11.98 -8.63 -1.12
C HIS A 29 13.43 -8.20 -0.95
N ARG A 30 14.35 -9.16 -0.96
CA ARG A 30 15.78 -8.92 -0.71
C ARG A 30 16.42 -8.22 -1.91
N HIS A 31 16.10 -8.65 -3.13
CA HIS A 31 16.63 -8.12 -4.36
C HIS A 31 16.09 -6.69 -4.62
N PRO A 32 16.96 -5.70 -4.90
CA PRO A 32 16.56 -4.30 -5.00
C PRO A 32 15.57 -4.04 -6.14
N VAL A 33 15.68 -4.77 -7.26
CA VAL A 33 14.74 -4.64 -8.38
C VAL A 33 13.33 -5.11 -7.99
N ASN A 34 13.23 -6.21 -7.23
CA ASN A 34 11.93 -6.71 -6.77
C ASN A 34 11.31 -5.74 -5.75
N ALA A 35 12.09 -5.28 -4.78
CA ALA A 35 11.64 -4.28 -3.82
C ALA A 35 11.17 -2.99 -4.49
N ALA A 36 11.89 -2.51 -5.51
CA ALA A 36 11.49 -1.34 -6.30
C ALA A 36 10.21 -1.60 -7.11
N ALA A 37 10.08 -2.77 -7.74
CA ALA A 37 8.86 -3.14 -8.46
C ALA A 37 7.63 -3.08 -7.55
N HIS A 38 7.70 -3.64 -6.33
CA HIS A 38 6.62 -3.57 -5.37
C HIS A 38 6.34 -2.13 -4.90
N ALA A 39 7.38 -1.36 -4.58
CA ALA A 39 7.22 0.02 -4.12
C ALA A 39 6.58 0.93 -5.19
N LEU A 40 6.91 0.73 -6.47
CA LEU A 40 6.41 1.56 -7.57
C LEU A 40 5.05 1.09 -8.10
N LEU A 41 4.86 -0.22 -8.26
CA LEU A 41 3.65 -0.79 -8.88
C LEU A 41 2.48 -0.95 -7.91
N ALA A 42 2.71 -0.88 -6.59
CA ALA A 42 1.62 -0.87 -5.62
C ALA A 42 0.71 0.37 -5.77
N TRP A 43 1.26 1.53 -6.15
CA TRP A 43 0.49 2.76 -6.29
C TRP A 43 -0.52 2.72 -7.46
N PRO A 44 -0.14 2.31 -8.68
CA PRO A 44 -1.11 2.08 -9.76
C PRO A 44 -2.19 1.04 -9.43
N ILE A 45 -1.82 -0.04 -8.73
CA ILE A 45 -2.80 -1.05 -8.26
C ILE A 45 -3.82 -0.41 -7.33
N LEU A 46 -3.35 0.33 -6.32
CA LEU A 46 -4.23 1.02 -5.38
C LEU A 46 -5.11 2.06 -6.09
N PHE A 47 -4.52 2.90 -6.94
CA PHE A 47 -5.23 3.94 -7.69
C PHE A 47 -6.34 3.36 -8.56
N THR A 48 -6.07 2.28 -9.28
CA THR A 48 -7.09 1.62 -10.12
C THR A 48 -8.15 0.89 -9.31
N GLY A 49 -7.81 0.39 -8.11
CA GLY A 49 -8.80 -0.07 -7.14
C GLY A 49 -9.75 1.05 -6.71
N LEU A 50 -9.23 2.22 -6.34
CA LEU A 50 -10.06 3.40 -6.03
C LEU A 50 -10.93 3.81 -7.23
N LEU A 51 -10.39 3.78 -8.44
CA LEU A 51 -11.11 4.13 -9.67
C LEU A 51 -12.36 3.25 -9.87
N VAL A 52 -12.22 1.94 -9.71
CA VAL A 52 -13.33 0.99 -9.89
C VAL A 52 -14.38 1.14 -8.79
N LEU A 53 -13.96 1.42 -7.55
CA LEU A 53 -14.86 1.55 -6.41
C LEU A 53 -15.88 2.69 -6.56
N HIS A 54 -15.59 3.72 -7.36
CA HIS A 54 -16.56 4.78 -7.67
C HIS A 54 -17.81 4.28 -8.43
N PHE A 55 -17.72 3.10 -9.05
CA PHE A 55 -18.85 2.48 -9.76
C PHE A 55 -19.57 1.43 -8.92
N LEU A 56 -19.10 1.17 -7.70
CA LEU A 56 -19.75 0.23 -6.78
C LEU A 56 -20.92 0.93 -6.07
N PRO A 57 -22.16 0.41 -6.16
CA PRO A 57 -23.27 0.95 -5.39
C PRO A 57 -22.99 0.86 -3.89
N SER A 58 -23.20 1.96 -3.16
CA SER A 58 -23.05 2.01 -1.71
C SER A 58 -24.41 2.25 -1.06
N PRO A 59 -24.84 1.42 -0.08
CA PRO A 59 -26.04 1.68 0.71
C PRO A 59 -25.80 2.76 1.78
N LEU A 60 -24.57 3.21 1.97
CA LEU A 60 -24.18 4.23 2.93
C LEU A 60 -23.92 5.58 2.23
N PRO A 61 -24.07 6.72 2.92
CA PRO A 61 -23.75 8.04 2.35
C PRO A 61 -22.24 8.26 2.15
N LEU A 62 -21.41 7.24 2.38
CA LEU A 62 -19.98 7.26 2.19
C LEU A 62 -19.62 6.48 0.92
N ASP A 63 -18.92 7.16 0.01
CA ASP A 63 -18.30 6.58 -1.18
C ASP A 63 -17.31 5.47 -0.78
N PRO A 64 -17.41 4.24 -1.36
CA PRO A 64 -16.51 3.14 -1.05
C PRO A 64 -15.03 3.46 -1.31
N ALA A 65 -14.72 4.25 -2.34
CA ALA A 65 -13.35 4.64 -2.63
C ALA A 65 -12.79 5.57 -1.53
N LEU A 66 -13.60 6.54 -1.07
CA LEU A 66 -13.26 7.42 0.03
C LEU A 66 -13.10 6.64 1.33
N ALA A 67 -14.00 5.70 1.61
CA ALA A 67 -13.91 4.84 2.79
C ALA A 67 -12.58 4.09 2.83
N LEU A 68 -12.17 3.49 1.71
CA LEU A 68 -10.90 2.79 1.59
C LEU A 68 -9.70 3.74 1.77
N ALA A 69 -9.72 4.91 1.11
CA ALA A 69 -8.65 5.90 1.22
C ALA A 69 -8.48 6.40 2.67
N LEU A 70 -9.58 6.67 3.38
CA LEU A 70 -9.57 7.09 4.78
C LEU A 70 -9.07 5.97 5.70
N ALA A 71 -9.48 4.72 5.47
CA ALA A 71 -9.03 3.57 6.25
C ALA A 71 -7.51 3.38 6.12
N TYR A 72 -6.96 3.43 4.89
CA TYR A 72 -5.51 3.36 4.68
C TYR A 72 -4.78 4.58 5.28
N ALA A 73 -5.31 5.79 5.13
CA ALA A 73 -4.71 6.99 5.69
C ALA A 73 -4.64 6.91 7.22
N ALA A 74 -5.71 6.47 7.87
CA ALA A 74 -5.76 6.26 9.31
C ALA A 74 -4.75 5.18 9.75
N ALA A 75 -4.66 4.07 9.03
CA ALA A 75 -3.70 3.01 9.31
C ALA A 75 -2.25 3.51 9.21
N TYR A 76 -1.91 4.28 8.18
CA TYR A 76 -0.58 4.84 8.01
C TYR A 76 -0.23 5.89 9.08
N VAL A 77 -1.15 6.80 9.42
CA VAL A 77 -0.95 7.78 10.50
C VAL A 77 -0.81 7.07 11.86
N ALA A 78 -1.53 5.97 12.07
CA ALA A 78 -1.42 5.15 13.26
C ALA A 78 -0.08 4.39 13.33
N ALA A 79 0.52 4.02 12.19
CA ALA A 79 1.83 3.40 12.14
C ALA A 79 2.95 4.42 12.40
N ASP A 80 2.96 5.55 11.68
CA ASP A 80 3.85 6.68 11.93
C ASP A 80 3.17 8.00 11.56
N ARG A 81 3.24 8.99 12.45
CA ARG A 81 2.51 10.26 12.25
C ARG A 81 3.04 11.08 11.07
N ARG A 82 4.35 11.08 10.81
CA ARG A 82 4.97 11.94 9.79
C ARG A 82 4.86 11.28 8.42
N ALA A 83 5.34 10.05 8.30
CA ALA A 83 5.23 9.28 7.07
C ALA A 83 3.76 9.02 6.71
N GLY A 84 2.93 8.74 7.72
CA GLY A 84 1.52 8.52 7.53
C GLY A 84 0.72 9.75 7.13
N ALA A 85 1.09 10.95 7.59
CA ALA A 85 0.47 12.19 7.10
C ALA A 85 0.74 12.39 5.60
N LEU A 86 1.98 12.16 5.15
CA LEU A 86 2.32 12.21 3.73
C LEU A 86 1.56 11.15 2.92
N ALA A 87 1.53 9.91 3.41
CA ALA A 87 0.76 8.84 2.77
C ALA A 87 -0.74 9.17 2.71
N GLY A 88 -1.31 9.76 3.77
CA GLY A 88 -2.68 10.23 3.82
C GLY A 88 -2.97 11.31 2.78
N LEU A 89 -2.07 12.28 2.59
CA LEU A 89 -2.19 13.30 1.53
C LEU A 89 -2.15 12.66 0.13
N LEU A 90 -1.26 11.69 -0.10
CA LEU A 90 -1.18 10.97 -1.36
C LEU A 90 -2.43 10.14 -1.64
N LEU A 91 -3.01 9.49 -0.62
CA LEU A 91 -4.27 8.77 -0.72
C LEU A 91 -5.45 9.69 -1.02
N ALA A 92 -5.53 10.84 -0.35
CA ALA A 92 -6.57 11.84 -0.62
C ALA A 92 -6.46 12.40 -2.04
N ALA A 93 -5.25 12.71 -2.50
CA ALA A 93 -4.98 13.13 -3.87
C ALA A 93 -5.33 12.02 -4.88
N GLY A 94 -4.95 10.78 -4.61
CA GLY A 94 -5.26 9.61 -5.43
C GLY A 94 -6.76 9.35 -5.53
N TRP A 95 -7.50 9.50 -4.42
CA TRP A 95 -8.97 9.42 -4.41
C TRP A 95 -9.61 10.54 -5.24
N ALA A 96 -9.18 11.80 -5.04
CA ALA A 96 -9.73 12.93 -5.80
C ALA A 96 -9.47 12.78 -7.30
N ALA A 97 -8.25 12.37 -7.67
CA ALA A 97 -7.86 12.11 -9.04
C ALA A 97 -8.64 10.93 -9.65
N SER A 98 -8.81 9.82 -8.92
CA SER A 98 -9.57 8.67 -9.41
C SER A 98 -11.05 9.00 -9.60
N ARG A 99 -11.64 9.81 -8.71
CA ARG A 99 -13.02 10.30 -8.83
C ARG A 99 -13.19 11.19 -10.06
N ALA A 100 -12.27 12.13 -10.26
CA ALA A 100 -12.28 13.01 -11.43
C ALA A 100 -12.06 12.24 -12.74
N LEU A 101 -11.31 11.14 -12.70
CA LEU A 101 -11.11 10.25 -13.84
C LEU A 101 -12.35 9.38 -14.11
N ALA A 102 -12.97 8.81 -13.07
CA ALA A 102 -14.20 8.03 -13.17
C ALA A 102 -15.32 8.82 -13.86
N ALA A 103 -15.49 10.09 -13.46
CA ALA A 103 -16.47 11.00 -14.05
C ALA A 103 -16.23 11.29 -15.54
N ARG A 104 -14.98 11.20 -16.02
CA ARG A 104 -14.61 11.45 -17.43
C ARG A 104 -14.70 10.19 -18.29
N LEU A 105 -14.29 9.04 -17.77
CA LEU A 105 -14.17 7.81 -18.56
C LEU A 105 -15.46 6.98 -18.58
N GLY A 106 -16.28 7.07 -17.52
CA GLY A 106 -17.37 6.13 -17.28
C GLY A 106 -16.88 4.70 -17.01
N PHE A 107 -17.81 3.81 -16.67
CA PHE A 107 -17.47 2.46 -16.19
C PHE A 107 -16.68 1.63 -17.20
N ALA A 108 -17.14 1.54 -18.44
CA ALA A 108 -16.57 0.62 -19.44
C ALA A 108 -15.08 0.90 -19.74
N LEU A 109 -14.70 2.17 -19.87
CA LEU A 109 -13.32 2.55 -20.15
C LEU A 109 -12.46 2.52 -18.89
N ALA A 110 -12.99 2.96 -17.74
CA ALA A 110 -12.31 2.86 -16.46
C ALA A 110 -11.99 1.40 -16.09
N TRP A 111 -12.91 0.48 -16.33
CA TRP A 111 -12.71 -0.95 -16.08
C TRP A 111 -11.63 -1.56 -16.97
N LYS A 112 -11.59 -1.21 -18.28
CA LYS A 112 -10.51 -1.64 -19.19
C LYS A 112 -9.15 -1.14 -18.72
N ALA A 113 -9.05 0.15 -18.35
CA ALA A 113 -7.81 0.73 -17.84
C ALA A 113 -7.37 0.08 -16.53
N ALA A 114 -8.30 -0.15 -15.61
CA ALA A 114 -8.04 -0.83 -14.35
C ALA A 114 -7.55 -2.26 -14.57
N LEU A 115 -8.26 -3.06 -15.40
CA LEU A 115 -7.89 -4.44 -15.69
C LEU A 115 -6.49 -4.53 -16.32
N ALA A 116 -6.20 -3.71 -17.34
CA ALA A 116 -4.90 -3.69 -17.99
C ALA A 116 -3.78 -3.36 -16.99
N THR A 117 -4.00 -2.35 -16.14
CA THR A 117 -3.04 -1.94 -15.11
C THR A 117 -2.82 -3.02 -14.06
N GLN A 118 -3.90 -3.63 -13.56
CA GLN A 118 -3.86 -4.70 -12.56
C GLN A 118 -3.08 -5.90 -13.09
N LEU A 119 -3.41 -6.37 -14.31
CA LEU A 119 -2.71 -7.49 -14.94
C LEU A 119 -1.22 -7.19 -15.11
N PHE A 120 -0.87 -6.02 -15.65
CA PHE A 120 0.52 -5.61 -15.82
C PHE A 120 1.28 -5.57 -14.48
N CYS A 121 0.73 -4.86 -13.49
CA CYS A 121 1.41 -4.64 -12.22
C CYS A 121 1.56 -5.93 -11.40
N TRP A 122 0.49 -6.73 -11.29
CA TRP A 122 0.55 -8.02 -10.59
C TRP A 122 1.49 -9.01 -11.27
N THR A 123 1.46 -9.09 -12.61
CA THR A 123 2.38 -9.96 -13.36
C THR A 123 3.82 -9.62 -12.99
N TRP A 124 4.19 -8.34 -12.96
CA TRP A 124 5.56 -7.95 -12.66
C TRP A 124 5.94 -8.15 -11.17
N GLN A 125 5.00 -7.95 -10.24
CA GLN A 125 5.23 -8.25 -8.82
C GLN A 125 5.42 -9.76 -8.57
N PHE A 126 4.57 -10.61 -9.14
CA PHE A 126 4.70 -12.07 -9.02
C PHE A 126 5.94 -12.60 -9.73
N LEU A 127 6.23 -12.09 -10.94
CA LEU A 127 7.44 -12.45 -11.66
C LEU A 127 8.69 -12.00 -10.90
N GLY A 128 8.65 -10.82 -10.28
CA GLY A 128 9.73 -10.33 -9.43
C GLY A 128 10.04 -11.28 -8.26
N HIS A 129 9.00 -11.77 -7.57
CA HIS A 129 9.17 -12.83 -6.58
C HIS A 129 9.74 -14.13 -7.18
N GLY A 130 9.18 -14.61 -8.30
CA GLY A 130 9.59 -15.87 -8.92
C GLY A 130 11.00 -15.85 -9.50
N LEU A 131 11.46 -14.73 -10.05
CA LEU A 131 12.79 -14.61 -10.64
C LEU A 131 13.85 -14.24 -9.60
N PHE A 132 13.55 -13.32 -8.69
CA PHE A 132 14.57 -12.74 -7.80
C PHE A 132 14.56 -13.32 -6.39
N GLU A 133 13.44 -13.88 -5.93
CA GLU A 133 13.30 -14.36 -4.55
C GLU A 133 13.10 -15.88 -4.44
N ALA A 134 13.02 -16.60 -5.56
CA ALA A 134 12.84 -18.06 -5.59
C ALA A 134 14.02 -18.86 -5.01
N SER A 135 15.13 -18.22 -4.62
CA SER A 135 16.27 -18.91 -4.02
C SER A 135 16.34 -18.78 -2.49
N LYS A 136 16.27 -19.97 -1.84
CA LYS A 136 16.51 -20.35 -0.43
C LYS A 136 15.28 -20.69 0.44
N GLN A 137 14.50 -21.68 0.02
CA GLN A 137 14.18 -22.82 0.91
C GLN A 137 15.15 -23.96 0.60
N ALA A 138 16.43 -23.78 0.94
CA ALA A 138 17.43 -24.84 0.88
C ALA A 138 18.59 -24.49 1.81
N SER A 139 18.41 -24.80 3.09
CA SER A 139 19.49 -25.21 3.98
C SER A 139 18.86 -26.22 4.92
N PRO A 140 19.05 -27.55 4.73
CA PRO A 140 18.78 -28.48 5.81
C PRO A 140 19.76 -28.14 6.94
N CYS A 141 19.24 -27.91 8.14
CA CYS A 141 20.09 -27.88 9.33
C CYS A 141 20.53 -29.33 9.58
N PRO A 142 21.83 -29.66 9.62
CA PRO A 142 22.27 -30.95 10.16
C PRO A 142 22.32 -30.79 11.68
N PHE A 143 21.36 -31.40 12.38
CA PHE A 143 21.55 -31.88 13.74
C PHE A 143 21.20 -33.37 13.75
#